data_AF-A0A521EZE2-F1
#
_entry.id   AF-A0A521EZE2-F1
#
_cell.length_a   1.000
_cell.length_b   1.000
_cell.length_c   1.000
_cell.angle_alpha   90.00
_cell.angle_beta   90.00
_cell.angle_gamma   90.00
#
_symmetry.space_group_name_H-M   'P 1'
#
loop_
_entity.id
_entity.type
_entity.pdbx_description
1 polymer ?
#
loop_
_entity_poly.entity_id
_entity_poly.type
_entity_poly.pdbx_seq_one_letter_code
_entity_poly.pdbx_strand_id
1 'polypeptide(L)'
;MTAGEIVETHRSWKDQHAKELFEYERLMQRVLAQNALVWQTPSLGLAAQAFVLTTSLNGRTDTVPRCLASVLGVLLALMTMQLMAKHRYLLQLDQARMRQIETAVGIDNLADHHRETPVDDLVDKRFYTRIRSSQVWQVGLFTLMLVHVAVLVLALVAPSVLTTP
;
A
#
# COMPACT_ATOMS: atom_id res chain seq x y z
N MET A 1 21.75 -34.20 -42.00
CA MET A 1 21.26 -34.21 -40.61
C MET A 1 22.19 -35.03 -39.75
N THR A 2 23.19 -34.37 -39.17
CA THR A 2 24.09 -34.97 -38.18
C THR A 2 23.45 -34.87 -36.79
N ALA A 3 23.84 -35.75 -35.85
CA ALA A 3 23.28 -35.77 -34.50
C ALA A 3 23.42 -34.42 -33.75
N GLY A 4 24.32 -33.53 -34.18
CA GLY A 4 24.45 -32.16 -33.66
C GLY A 4 23.30 -31.22 -34.03
N GLU A 5 22.73 -31.33 -35.24
CA GLU A 5 21.60 -30.50 -35.69
C GLU A 5 20.32 -30.78 -34.89
N ILE A 6 20.13 -32.03 -34.44
CA ILE A 6 18.95 -32.48 -33.68
C ILE A 6 19.02 -32.04 -32.21
N VAL A 7 20.24 -31.93 -31.64
CA VAL A 7 20.45 -31.44 -30.27
C VAL A 7 20.24 -29.93 -30.18
N GLU A 8 20.55 -29.19 -31.25
CA GLU A 8 20.34 -27.74 -31.31
C GLU A 8 18.86 -27.36 -31.47
N THR A 9 18.04 -28.24 -32.07
CA THR A 9 16.61 -27.99 -32.33
C THR A 9 15.68 -28.23 -31.13
N HIS A 10 16.16 -28.83 -30.04
CA HIS A 10 15.31 -29.22 -28.90
C HIS A 10 15.74 -28.63 -27.56
N ARG A 11 16.42 -27.48 -27.55
CA ARG A 11 16.57 -26.71 -26.32
C ARG A 11 15.17 -26.32 -25.83
N SER A 12 14.77 -26.86 -24.68
CA SER A 12 13.44 -26.63 -24.10
C SER A 12 13.17 -25.13 -24.03
N TRP A 13 11.93 -24.70 -24.33
CA TRP A 13 11.54 -23.29 -24.18
C TRP A 13 11.94 -22.72 -22.81
N LYS A 14 11.94 -23.58 -21.77
CA LYS A 14 12.40 -23.24 -20.43
C LYS A 14 13.89 -22.89 -20.36
N ASP A 15 14.73 -23.62 -21.10
CA ASP A 15 16.17 -23.37 -21.15
C ASP A 15 16.48 -22.10 -21.95
N GLN A 16 15.66 -21.78 -22.95
CA GLN A 16 15.77 -20.54 -23.73
C GLN A 16 15.45 -19.30 -22.88
N HIS A 17 14.49 -19.41 -21.96
CA HIS A 17 13.99 -18.30 -21.12
C HIS A 17 14.36 -18.46 -19.64
N ALA A 18 15.37 -19.27 -19.31
CA ALA A 18 15.69 -19.63 -17.93
C ALA A 18 16.02 -18.42 -17.06
N LYS A 19 16.69 -17.41 -17.65
CA LYS A 19 17.07 -16.18 -16.97
C LYS A 19 15.84 -15.33 -16.66
N GLU A 20 14.96 -15.14 -17.64
CA GLU A 20 13.74 -14.35 -17.52
C GLU A 20 12.79 -14.98 -16.49
N LEU A 21 12.64 -16.30 -16.51
CA LEU A 21 11.84 -17.04 -15.53
C LEU A 21 12.39 -16.89 -14.11
N PHE A 22 13.72 -16.92 -13.96
CA PHE A 22 14.37 -16.71 -12.66
C PHE A 22 14.22 -15.26 -12.16
N GLU A 23 14.36 -14.26 -13.04
CA GLU A 23 14.08 -12.86 -12.71
C GLU A 23 12.61 -12.66 -12.31
N TYR A 24 11.69 -13.29 -13.04
CA TYR A 24 10.26 -13.26 -12.76
C TYR A 24 9.93 -13.85 -11.40
N GLU A 25 10.47 -15.02 -11.04
CA GLU A 25 10.26 -15.65 -9.74
C GLU A 25 10.74 -14.75 -8.60
N ARG A 26 11.93 -14.14 -8.73
CA ARG A 26 12.45 -13.19 -7.74
C ARG A 26 11.57 -11.95 -7.58
N LEU A 27 11.07 -11.41 -8.69
CA LEU A 27 10.14 -10.28 -8.67
C LEU A 27 8.82 -10.65 -8.00
N MET A 28 8.28 -11.84 -8.30
CA MET A 28 7.07 -12.36 -7.68
C MET A 28 7.20 -12.41 -6.15
N GLN A 29 8.29 -12.97 -5.63
CA GLN A 29 8.55 -13.00 -4.19
C GLN A 29 8.58 -11.59 -3.58
N ARG A 30 9.21 -10.63 -4.27
CA ARG A 30 9.25 -9.22 -3.82
C ARG A 30 7.88 -8.56 -3.84
N VAL A 31 7.07 -8.81 -4.87
CA VAL A 31 5.70 -8.30 -4.99
C VAL A 31 4.81 -8.83 -3.88
N LEU A 32 4.90 -10.12 -3.54
CA LEU A 32 4.15 -10.71 -2.43
C LEU A 32 4.51 -10.03 -1.09
N ALA A 33 5.80 -9.85 -0.83
CA ALA A 33 6.28 -9.17 0.38
C ALA A 33 5.83 -7.69 0.43
N GLN A 34 5.94 -6.96 -0.67
CA GLN A 34 5.50 -5.57 -0.75
C GLN A 34 3.99 -5.41 -0.61
N ASN A 35 3.21 -6.32 -1.21
CA ASN A 35 1.75 -6.30 -1.09
C ASN A 35 1.33 -6.44 0.39
N ALA A 36 2.00 -7.30 1.16
CA ALA A 36 1.78 -7.38 2.59
C ALA A 36 2.05 -6.04 3.32
N LEU A 37 3.16 -5.36 3.00
CA LEU A 37 3.51 -4.07 3.59
C LEU A 37 2.50 -2.96 3.26
N VAL A 38 1.95 -2.94 2.04
CA VAL A 38 0.94 -1.96 1.62
C VAL A 38 -0.30 -2.02 2.51
N TRP A 39 -0.72 -3.22 2.93
CA TRP A 39 -1.91 -3.42 3.76
C TRP A 39 -1.63 -3.42 5.27
N GLN A 40 -0.41 -3.75 5.69
CA GLN A 40 -0.01 -3.70 7.10
C GLN A 40 0.23 -2.27 7.59
N THR A 41 0.90 -1.44 6.78
CA THR A 41 1.23 -0.04 7.09
C THR A 41 0.05 0.78 7.61
N PRO A 42 -1.11 0.82 6.91
CA PRO A 42 -2.24 1.63 7.36
C PRO A 42 -2.83 1.13 8.69
N SER A 43 -2.87 -0.18 8.93
CA SER A 43 -3.37 -0.77 10.17
C SER A 43 -2.51 -0.36 11.38
N LEU A 44 -1.18 -0.42 11.22
CA LEU A 44 -0.24 0.03 12.26
C LEU A 44 -0.32 1.55 12.47
N GLY A 45 -0.44 2.31 11.38
CA GLY A 45 -0.64 3.76 11.43
C GLY A 45 -1.90 4.14 12.21
N LEU A 46 -3.04 3.50 11.94
CA LEU A 46 -4.28 3.73 12.69
C LEU A 46 -4.15 3.39 14.17
N ALA A 47 -3.48 2.28 14.51
CA ALA A 47 -3.26 1.91 15.91
C ALA A 47 -2.42 2.97 16.66
N ALA A 48 -1.35 3.47 16.02
CA ALA A 48 -0.54 4.54 16.57
C ALA A 48 -1.34 5.86 16.72
N GLN A 49 -2.14 6.21 15.71
CA GLN A 49 -3.02 7.38 15.75
C GLN A 49 -4.03 7.30 16.89
N ALA A 50 -4.69 6.15 17.08
CA ALA A 50 -5.62 5.95 18.19
C ALA A 50 -4.96 6.15 19.56
N PHE A 51 -3.74 5.63 19.75
CA PHE A 51 -2.98 5.81 20.99
C PHE A 51 -2.63 7.29 21.26
N VAL A 52 -2.10 7.98 20.24
CA VAL A 52 -1.69 9.39 20.35
C VAL A 52 -2.92 10.29 20.54
N LEU A 53 -4.01 10.02 19.82
CA LEU A 53 -5.26 10.76 19.96
C LEU A 53 -5.87 10.57 21.34
N THR A 54 -5.91 9.34 21.86
CA THR A 54 -6.39 9.05 23.23
C THR A 54 -5.59 9.83 24.27
N THR A 55 -4.27 9.92 24.10
CA THR A 55 -3.39 10.71 24.98
C THR A 55 -3.71 12.21 24.88
N SER A 56 -3.94 12.72 23.67
CA SER A 56 -4.25 14.14 23.47
C SER A 56 -5.63 14.54 24.03
N LEU A 57 -6.61 13.64 24.01
CA LEU A 57 -7.98 13.87 24.49
C LEU A 57 -8.18 13.57 25.97
N ASN A 58 -7.15 13.07 26.66
CA ASN A 58 -7.25 12.80 28.09
C ASN A 58 -7.45 14.11 28.88
N GLY A 59 -8.57 14.22 29.60
CA GLY A 59 -8.96 15.43 30.34
C GLY A 59 -8.04 15.76 31.53
N ARG A 60 -7.19 14.81 31.94
CA ARG A 60 -6.22 15.00 33.04
C ARG A 60 -4.82 15.41 32.56
N THR A 61 -4.64 15.58 31.26
CA THR A 61 -3.34 15.88 30.66
C THR A 61 -3.16 17.38 30.52
N ASP A 62 -2.02 17.88 31.02
CA ASP A 62 -1.63 19.28 30.88
C ASP A 62 -1.53 19.70 29.41
N THR A 63 -1.64 21.01 29.16
CA THR A 63 -1.61 21.58 27.80
C THR A 63 -0.36 21.20 27.01
N VAL A 64 0.80 21.14 27.66
CA VAL A 64 2.09 20.87 26.98
C VAL A 64 2.15 19.44 26.41
N PRO A 65 1.96 18.36 27.19
CA PRO A 65 1.89 17.01 26.64
C PRO A 65 0.82 16.83 25.57
N ARG A 66 -0.32 17.53 25.69
CA ARG A 66 -1.39 17.50 24.67
C ARG A 66 -0.95 18.11 23.35
N CYS A 67 -0.26 19.25 23.37
CA CYS A 67 0.32 19.86 22.18
C CYS A 67 1.35 18.92 21.54
N LEU A 68 2.24 18.34 22.34
CA LEU A 68 3.24 17.38 21.85
C LEU A 68 2.59 16.15 21.21
N ALA A 69 1.58 15.56 21.86
CA ALA A 69 0.83 14.43 21.30
C ALA A 69 0.15 14.82 19.98
N SER A 70 -0.46 16.01 19.90
CA SER A 70 -1.13 16.46 18.68
C SER A 70 -0.17 16.66 17.51
N VAL A 71 1.00 17.25 17.76
CA VAL A 71 2.07 17.39 16.75
C VAL A 71 2.57 16.02 16.30
N LEU A 72 2.81 15.09 17.24
CA LEU A 72 3.20 13.72 16.92
C LEU A 72 2.13 13.01 16.07
N GLY A 73 0.85 13.22 16.36
CA GLY A 73 -0.25 12.68 15.58
C GLY A 73 -0.23 13.16 14.13
N VAL A 74 -0.04 14.46 13.90
CA VAL A 74 0.13 15.03 12.55
C VAL A 74 1.33 14.40 11.82
N LEU A 75 2.48 14.33 12.48
CA LEU A 75 3.70 13.76 11.89
C LEU A 75 3.51 12.27 11.53
N LEU A 76 2.93 11.48 12.45
CA LEU A 76 2.65 10.06 12.21
C LEU A 76 1.67 9.85 11.05
N ALA A 77 0.66 10.71 10.90
CA ALA A 77 -0.28 10.62 9.79
C ALA A 77 0.43 10.89 8.46
N LEU A 78 1.27 11.94 8.39
CA LEU A 78 2.07 12.27 7.22
C LEU A 78 3.06 11.16 6.86
N MET A 79 3.79 10.63 7.84
CA MET A 79 4.75 9.53 7.63
C MET A 79 4.05 8.27 7.14
N THR A 80 2.89 7.93 7.71
CA THR A 80 2.11 6.75 7.29
C THR A 80 1.59 6.93 5.86
N MET A 81 1.05 8.11 5.53
CA MET A 81 0.59 8.42 4.17
C MET A 81 1.73 8.33 3.14
N GLN A 82 2.89 8.91 3.46
CA GLN A 82 4.08 8.89 2.62
C GLN A 82 4.61 7.46 2.42
N LEU A 83 4.71 6.68 3.50
CA LEU A 83 5.21 5.31 3.45
C LEU A 83 4.27 4.40 2.64
N MET A 84 2.96 4.54 2.84
CA MET A 84 1.96 3.82 2.07
C MET A 84 2.02 4.18 0.57
N ALA A 85 2.17 5.48 0.25
CA ALA A 85 2.34 5.92 -1.13
C ALA A 85 3.62 5.35 -1.76
N LYS A 86 4.72 5.32 -1.01
CA LYS A 86 6.00 4.73 -1.44
C LYS A 86 5.88 3.22 -1.70
N HIS A 87 5.27 2.46 -0.79
CA HIS A 87 5.07 1.01 -1.00
C HIS A 87 4.21 0.73 -2.22
N ARG A 88 3.15 1.51 -2.42
CA ARG A 88 2.29 1.38 -3.60
C ARG A 88 3.03 1.70 -4.91
N TYR A 89 3.86 2.74 -4.91
CA TYR A 89 4.68 3.09 -6.07
C TYR A 89 5.66 1.97 -6.43
N LEU A 90 6.36 1.42 -5.44
CA LEU A 90 7.30 0.31 -5.66
C LEU A 90 6.59 -0.96 -6.16
N LEU A 91 5.41 -1.26 -5.62
CA LEU A 91 4.60 -2.38 -6.08
C LEU A 91 4.20 -2.22 -7.55
N GLN A 92 3.80 -1.02 -7.96
CA GLN A 92 3.44 -0.73 -9.35
C GLN A 92 4.64 -0.84 -10.29
N LEU A 93 5.82 -0.42 -9.85
CA LEU A 93 7.06 -0.54 -10.61
C LEU A 93 7.44 -2.01 -10.83
N ASP A 94 7.33 -2.83 -9.78
CA ASP A 94 7.62 -4.26 -9.85
C ASP A 94 6.62 -4.99 -10.76
N GLN A 95 5.32 -4.67 -10.64
CA GLN A 95 4.28 -5.18 -11.54
C GLN A 95 4.48 -4.74 -12.99
N ALA A 96 4.97 -3.53 -13.24
CA ALA A 96 5.29 -3.07 -14.59
C ALA A 96 6.47 -3.86 -15.17
N ARG A 97 7.49 -4.17 -14.34
CA ARG A 97 8.63 -4.99 -14.76
C ARG A 97 8.25 -6.44 -15.03
N MET A 98 7.39 -7.03 -14.21
CA MET A 98 6.86 -8.37 -14.45
C MET A 98 6.14 -8.46 -15.80
N ARG A 99 5.29 -7.48 -16.12
CA ARG A 99 4.59 -7.40 -17.42
C ARG A 99 5.54 -7.32 -18.62
N GLN A 100 6.67 -6.63 -18.48
CA GLN A 100 7.71 -6.61 -19.52
C GLN A 100 8.31 -7.99 -19.74
N ILE A 101 8.56 -8.75 -18.67
CA ILE A 101 9.12 -10.10 -18.76
C ILE A 101 8.09 -11.07 -19.36
N GLU A 102 6.83 -11.01 -18.94
CA GLU A 102 5.73 -11.81 -19.52
C GLU A 102 5.63 -11.59 -21.03
N THR A 103 5.68 -10.33 -21.47
CA THR A 103 5.67 -9.96 -22.89
C THR A 103 6.90 -10.48 -23.63
N ALA A 104 8.09 -10.39 -23.02
CA ALA A 104 9.34 -10.85 -23.64
C ALA A 104 9.40 -12.37 -23.80
N VAL A 105 8.81 -13.12 -22.87
CA VAL A 105 8.80 -14.58 -22.85
C VAL A 105 7.58 -15.17 -23.60
N GLY A 106 6.65 -14.30 -24.05
CA GLY A 106 5.47 -14.69 -24.81
C GLY A 106 4.39 -15.38 -23.96
N ILE A 107 4.33 -15.08 -22.66
CA ILE A 107 3.31 -15.61 -21.75
C ILE A 107 2.16 -14.60 -21.68
N ASP A 108 0.93 -15.11 -21.66
CA ASP A 108 -0.24 -14.30 -21.35
C ASP A 108 -0.07 -13.58 -20.00
N ASN A 109 -0.36 -12.29 -19.96
CA ASN A 109 -0.24 -11.48 -18.75
C ASN A 109 -1.23 -11.97 -17.69
N LEU A 110 -0.75 -12.71 -16.68
CA LEU A 110 -1.57 -13.29 -15.61
C LEU A 110 -2.19 -12.22 -14.72
N ALA A 111 -1.58 -11.04 -14.65
CA ALA A 111 -2.03 -9.94 -13.79
C ALA A 111 -3.07 -9.04 -14.47
N ASP A 112 -3.37 -9.26 -15.75
CA ASP A 112 -4.26 -8.39 -16.52
C ASP A 112 -5.73 -8.61 -16.12
N HIS A 113 -6.16 -7.90 -15.08
CA HIS A 113 -7.58 -7.77 -14.71
C HIS A 113 -8.39 -7.02 -15.79
N HIS A 114 -7.76 -6.55 -16.88
CA HIS A 114 -8.45 -6.06 -18.08
C HIS A 114 -8.84 -7.17 -19.07
N ARG A 115 -8.43 -8.42 -18.86
CA ARG A 115 -9.29 -9.53 -19.27
C ARG A 115 -10.47 -9.53 -18.30
N GLU A 116 -11.41 -8.60 -18.53
CA GLU A 116 -12.81 -8.83 -18.19
C GLU A 116 -13.18 -10.12 -18.90
N THR A 117 -12.91 -11.24 -18.25
CA THR A 117 -13.42 -12.51 -18.71
C THR A 117 -14.94 -12.34 -18.71
N PRO A 118 -15.69 -12.99 -19.61
CA PRO A 118 -17.16 -12.99 -19.55
C PRO A 118 -17.72 -13.40 -18.17
N VAL A 119 -16.87 -13.98 -17.30
CA VAL A 119 -17.13 -14.31 -15.90
C VAL A 119 -17.21 -13.07 -14.98
N ASP A 120 -16.47 -11.99 -15.26
CA ASP A 120 -16.54 -10.76 -14.45
C ASP A 120 -17.88 -10.03 -14.59
N ASP A 121 -18.59 -10.22 -15.71
CA ASP A 121 -19.95 -9.72 -15.90
C ASP A 121 -21.00 -10.50 -15.08
N LEU A 122 -20.64 -11.69 -14.56
CA LEU A 122 -21.49 -12.46 -13.65
C LEU A 122 -21.36 -12.01 -12.19
N VAL A 123 -20.31 -11.25 -11.86
CA VAL A 123 -20.06 -10.74 -10.51
C VAL A 123 -20.50 -9.30 -10.45
N ASP A 124 -21.69 -9.07 -9.89
CA ASP A 124 -22.26 -7.74 -9.69
C ASP A 124 -21.24 -6.77 -9.06
N LYS A 125 -20.73 -5.83 -9.88
CA LYS A 125 -19.70 -4.86 -9.50
C LYS A 125 -20.30 -3.86 -8.52
N ARG A 126 -20.40 -4.25 -7.25
CA ARG A 126 -20.90 -3.40 -6.16
C ARG A 126 -20.11 -2.09 -6.10
N PHE A 127 -20.81 -0.99 -5.78
CA PHE A 127 -20.20 0.35 -5.67
C PHE A 127 -18.92 0.40 -4.83
N TYR A 128 -18.83 -0.42 -3.76
CA TYR A 128 -17.67 -0.49 -2.89
C TYR A 128 -16.37 -0.97 -3.55
N THR A 129 -16.42 -1.78 -4.62
CA THR A 129 -15.22 -2.27 -5.30
C THR A 129 -14.67 -1.28 -6.33
N ARG A 130 -15.45 -0.27 -6.72
CA ARG A 130 -15.00 0.81 -7.63
C ARG A 130 -14.03 1.78 -6.96
N ILE A 131 -14.14 1.98 -5.64
CA ILE A 131 -13.29 2.93 -4.94
C ILE A 131 -11.91 2.31 -4.77
N ARG A 132 -10.86 3.01 -5.21
CA ARG A 132 -9.48 2.57 -4.99
C ARG A 132 -9.21 2.57 -3.50
N SER A 133 -9.05 1.39 -2.92
CA SER A 133 -8.86 1.23 -1.47
C SER A 133 -7.73 2.12 -0.91
N SER A 134 -6.64 2.31 -1.67
CA SER A 134 -5.57 3.23 -1.28
C SER A 134 -6.03 4.69 -1.05
N GLN A 135 -7.04 5.16 -1.80
CA GLN A 135 -7.60 6.51 -1.61
C GLN A 135 -8.43 6.57 -0.32
N VAL A 136 -9.19 5.52 -0.02
CA VAL A 136 -9.96 5.42 1.24
C VAL A 136 -9.02 5.54 2.43
N TRP A 137 -7.90 4.80 2.40
CA TRP A 137 -6.89 4.85 3.46
C TRP A 137 -6.21 6.22 3.58
N GLN A 138 -5.84 6.85 2.48
CA GLN A 138 -5.26 8.20 2.50
C GLN A 138 -6.25 9.24 3.05
N VAL A 139 -7.52 9.18 2.66
CA VAL A 139 -8.57 10.06 3.18
C VAL A 139 -8.79 9.84 4.68
N GLY A 140 -8.77 8.59 5.14
CA GLY A 140 -8.87 8.27 6.56
C GLY A 140 -7.72 8.86 7.39
N LEU A 141 -6.47 8.65 6.95
CA LEU A 141 -5.29 9.21 7.61
C LEU A 141 -5.27 10.74 7.58
N PHE A 142 -5.68 11.34 6.46
CA PHE A 142 -5.81 12.79 6.34
C PHE A 142 -6.87 13.34 7.30
N THR A 143 -8.00 12.65 7.45
CA THR A 143 -9.05 13.03 8.40
C THR A 143 -8.52 13.01 9.83
N LEU A 144 -7.77 11.97 10.23
CA LEU A 144 -7.14 11.91 11.55
C LEU A 144 -6.10 13.02 11.76
N MET A 145 -5.34 13.35 10.73
CA MET A 145 -4.43 14.50 10.76
C MET A 145 -5.18 15.80 11.04
N LEU A 146 -6.33 16.04 10.38
CA LEU A 146 -7.16 17.22 10.64
C LEU A 146 -7.70 17.25 12.08
N VAL A 147 -8.07 16.09 12.63
CA VAL A 147 -8.49 15.99 14.04
C VAL A 147 -7.34 16.40 14.97
N HIS A 148 -6.12 15.94 14.72
CA HIS A 148 -4.95 16.35 15.52
C HIS A 148 -4.67 17.86 15.41
N VAL A 149 -4.80 18.43 14.21
CA VAL A 149 -4.69 19.89 14.03
C VAL A 149 -5.77 20.63 14.83
N ALA A 150 -7.01 20.15 14.79
CA ALA A 150 -8.11 20.74 15.56
C ALA A 150 -7.84 20.68 17.07
N VAL A 151 -7.39 19.54 17.60
CA VAL A 151 -7.02 19.39 19.01
C VAL A 151 -5.86 20.34 19.38
N LEU A 152 -4.85 20.48 18.52
CA LEU A 152 -3.73 21.40 18.74
C LEU A 152 -4.21 22.86 18.80
N VAL A 153 -5.07 23.27 17.87
CA VAL A 153 -5.63 24.63 17.84
C VAL A 153 -6.47 24.88 19.10
N LEU A 154 -7.32 23.93 19.50
CA LEU A 154 -8.11 24.04 20.72
C LEU A 154 -7.23 24.10 21.97
N ALA A 155 -6.16 23.32 22.05
CA ALA A 155 -5.22 23.34 23.17
C ALA A 155 -4.50 24.70 23.31
N LEU A 156 -4.26 25.40 22.19
CA LEU A 156 -3.59 26.70 22.18
C LEU A 156 -4.55 27.88 22.42
N VAL A 157 -5.75 27.84 21.84
CA VAL A 157 -6.70 28.98 21.84
C VAL A 157 -7.70 28.90 23.00
N ALA A 158 -8.15 27.70 23.35
CA ALA A 158 -9.21 27.48 24.32
C ALA A 158 -8.91 26.25 25.20
N PRO A 159 -7.81 26.25 25.98
CA PRO A 159 -7.38 25.09 26.76
C PRO A 159 -8.45 24.61 27.75
N SER A 160 -9.29 25.53 28.25
CA SER A 160 -10.41 25.24 29.16
C SER A 160 -11.48 24.32 28.57
N VAL A 161 -11.65 24.28 27.24
CA VAL A 161 -12.62 23.39 26.58
C VAL A 161 -12.20 21.92 26.70
N LEU A 162 -10.90 21.66 26.81
CA LEU A 162 -10.33 20.31 26.84
C LEU A 162 -9.92 19.87 28.25
N THR A 163 -10.05 20.75 29.25
CA THR A 163 -9.88 20.42 30.67
C THR A 163 -11.25 20.48 31.32
N THR A 164 -11.96 19.35 31.36
CA THR A 164 -13.12 19.24 32.24
C THR A 164 -12.69 19.37 33.70
N PRO A 165 -13.48 20.02 34.56
CA PRO A 165 -13.19 20.14 36.00
C PRO A 165 -13.15 18.77 36.69
#